data_AF-A0A1J3E0W4-F1
#
_entry.id   AF-A0A1J3E0W4-F1
#
_cell.length_a   1.000
_cell.length_b   1.000
_cell.length_c   1.000
_cell.angle_alpha   90.00
_cell.angle_beta   90.00
_cell.angle_gamma   90.00
#
_symmetry.space_group_name_H-M   'P 1'
#
loop_
_entity.id
_entity.type
_entity.pdbx_description
1 polymer ?
#
loop_
_entity_poly.entity_id
_entity_poly.type
_entity_poly.pdbx_seq_one_letter_code
_entity_poly.pdbx_strand_id
1 'polypeptide(L)'
;VPDEFTVVSVLTSCAHLGALEIGEWVKTYIDKNKIKNDVVVGNALIDMYFKCGCAEKAQKVFHEICQRDKFTWTSMVVGLANNGQG
;
A
#
# COMPACT_ATOMS: atom_id res chain seq x y z
N VAL A 1 17.09 -10.27 -7.16
CA VAL A 1 15.84 -10.33 -6.35
C VAL A 1 15.35 -8.90 -6.22
N PRO A 2 14.07 -8.59 -6.48
CA PRO A 2 13.51 -7.26 -6.30
C PRO A 2 13.75 -6.76 -4.88
N ASP A 3 14.21 -5.52 -4.76
CA ASP A 3 14.33 -4.80 -3.48
C ASP A 3 13.08 -3.96 -3.20
N GLU A 4 13.07 -3.27 -2.06
CA GLU A 4 11.96 -2.40 -1.65
C GLU A 4 11.63 -1.31 -2.68
N PHE A 5 12.63 -0.73 -3.34
CA PHE A 5 12.44 0.33 -4.34
C PHE A 5 11.73 -0.20 -5.57
N THR A 6 12.13 -1.39 -6.02
CA THR A 6 11.49 -2.07 -7.14
C THR A 6 10.02 -2.31 -6.83
N VAL A 7 9.70 -2.86 -5.66
CA VAL A 7 8.33 -3.14 -5.22
C VAL A 7 7.50 -1.85 -5.13
N VAL A 8 8.04 -0.80 -4.51
CA VAL A 8 7.37 0.49 -4.35
C VAL A 8 7.06 1.13 -5.70
N SER A 9 7.99 1.05 -6.66
CA SER A 9 7.76 1.57 -8.01
C SER A 9 6.60 0.86 -8.71
N VAL A 10 6.54 -0.48 -8.62
CA VAL A 10 5.44 -1.27 -9.19
C VAL A 10 4.11 -0.94 -8.52
N LEU A 11 4.07 -0.85 -7.19
CA LEU A 11 2.87 -0.48 -6.45
C LEU A 11 2.37 0.92 -6.83
N THR A 12 3.29 1.88 -7.01
CA THR A 12 2.97 3.23 -7.46
C THR A 12 2.35 3.22 -8.86
N SER A 13 2.90 2.44 -9.79
CA SER A 13 2.30 2.26 -11.11
C SER A 13 0.92 1.62 -11.03
N CYS A 14 0.73 0.61 -10.17
CA CYS A 14 -0.59 -0.01 -9.95
C CYS A 14 -1.59 1.00 -9.42
N ALA A 15 -1.18 1.86 -8.49
CA ALA A 15 -2.00 2.91 -7.91
C ALA A 15 -2.47 3.92 -8.98
N HIS A 16 -1.59 4.33 -9.89
CA HIS A 16 -1.93 5.26 -10.98
C HIS A 16 -2.79 4.62 -12.08
N LEU A 17 -2.64 3.32 -12.31
CA LEU A 17 -3.39 2.58 -13.32
C LEU A 17 -4.70 1.97 -12.79
N GLY A 18 -4.96 2.04 -11.48
CA GLY A 18 -6.07 1.33 -10.83
C GLY A 18 -5.94 -0.20 -10.93
N ALA A 19 -4.71 -0.72 -11.08
CA ALA A 19 -4.44 -2.12 -11.36
C ALA A 19 -4.42 -2.98 -10.07
N LEU A 20 -5.59 -3.12 -9.44
CA LEU A 20 -5.74 -3.81 -8.15
C LEU A 20 -5.21 -5.25 -8.16
N GLU A 21 -5.49 -6.02 -9.21
CA GLU A 21 -5.09 -7.43 -9.31
C GLU A 21 -3.56 -7.59 -9.31
N ILE A 22 -2.85 -6.70 -10.00
CA ILE A 22 -1.39 -6.69 -10.01
C ILE A 22 -0.87 -6.27 -8.63
N GLY A 23 -1.48 -5.26 -8.02
CA GLY A 23 -1.15 -4.84 -6.66
C GLY A 23 -1.28 -5.95 -5.61
N GLU A 24 -2.33 -6.76 -5.68
CA GLU A 24 -2.55 -7.94 -4.83
C GLU A 24 -1.49 -9.02 -5.05
N TRP A 25 -1.14 -9.27 -6.30
CA TRP A 25 -0.08 -10.20 -6.64
C TRP A 25 1.26 -9.73 -6.05
N VAL A 26 1.54 -8.43 -6.11
CA VAL A 26 2.74 -7.82 -5.50
C VAL A 26 2.70 -7.94 -3.98
N LYS A 27 1.56 -7.69 -3.32
CA LYS A 27 1.40 -7.93 -1.86
C LYS A 27 1.73 -9.38 -1.50
N THR A 28 1.18 -10.33 -2.24
CA THR A 28 1.46 -11.76 -2.04
C THR A 28 2.94 -12.09 -2.26
N TYR A 29 3.58 -11.45 -3.24
CA TYR A 29 5.01 -11.59 -3.51
C TYR A 29 5.87 -11.08 -2.34
N ILE A 30 5.56 -9.89 -1.80
CA ILE A 30 6.22 -9.31 -0.63
C ILE A 30 6.16 -10.28 0.55
N ASP A 31 4.96 -10.77 0.87
CA ASP A 31 4.73 -11.67 2.02
C ASP A 31 5.48 -12.99 1.87
N LYS A 32 5.44 -13.61 0.67
CA LYS A 32 6.13 -14.89 0.40
C LYS A 32 7.65 -14.78 0.45
N ASN A 33 8.20 -13.68 -0.02
CA ASN A 33 9.65 -13.47 -0.06
C ASN A 33 10.20 -12.81 1.20
N LYS A 34 9.34 -12.54 2.19
CA LYS A 34 9.68 -11.83 3.43
C LYS A 34 10.44 -10.53 3.15
N ILE A 35 10.08 -9.85 2.05
CA ILE A 35 10.59 -8.51 1.77
C ILE A 35 10.15 -7.66 2.95
N LYS A 36 11.12 -6.97 3.56
CA LYS A 36 10.88 -6.22 4.79
C LYS A 36 9.69 -5.29 4.55
N ASN A 37 8.58 -5.57 5.23
CA ASN A 37 7.38 -4.76 5.17
C ASN A 37 7.60 -3.52 6.05
N ASP A 38 8.63 -2.75 5.70
CA ASP A 38 8.97 -1.48 6.35
C ASP A 38 7.92 -0.43 5.99
N VAL A 39 7.90 0.64 6.78
CA VAL A 39 7.05 1.83 6.59
C VAL A 39 6.86 2.22 5.13
N VAL A 40 7.93 2.17 4.32
CA VAL A 40 7.91 2.58 2.92
C VAL A 40 7.02 1.67 2.07
N VAL A 41 7.20 0.35 2.17
CA VAL A 41 6.40 -0.63 1.42
C VAL A 41 4.95 -0.62 1.90
N GLY A 42 4.74 -0.54 3.21
CA GLY A 42 3.40 -0.43 3.80
C GLY A 42 2.66 0.82 3.33
N ASN A 43 3.33 1.97 3.31
CA ASN A 43 2.74 3.23 2.81
C ASN A 43 2.39 3.14 1.31
N ALA A 44 3.22 2.50 0.50
CA ALA A 44 2.94 2.28 -0.93
C ALA A 44 1.73 1.36 -1.15
N LEU A 45 1.58 0.30 -0.34
CA LEU A 45 0.41 -0.57 -0.37
C LEU A 45 -0.86 0.16 0.04
N ILE A 46 -0.82 0.98 1.10
CA ILE A 46 -1.94 1.80 1.56
C ILE A 46 -2.41 2.74 0.43
N ASP A 47 -1.49 3.50 -0.17
CA ASP A 47 -1.81 4.42 -1.27
C ASP A 47 -2.39 3.68 -2.48
N MET A 48 -1.79 2.55 -2.86
CA MET A 48 -2.28 1.70 -3.96
C MET A 48 -3.70 1.20 -3.71
N TYR A 49 -3.97 0.69 -2.51
CA TYR A 49 -5.30 0.20 -2.16
C TYR A 49 -6.36 1.29 -2.15
N PHE A 50 -6.07 2.46 -1.59
CA PHE A 50 -7.01 3.58 -1.60
C PHE A 50 -7.29 4.08 -3.02
N LYS A 51 -6.26 4.22 -3.87
CA LYS A 51 -6.43 4.64 -5.27
C LYS A 51 -7.14 3.61 -6.13
N CYS A 52 -7.04 2.33 -5.78
CA CYS A 52 -7.81 1.25 -6.40
C CYS A 52 -9.22 1.06 -5.80
N GLY A 53 -9.67 1.94 -4.90
CA GLY A 53 -11.00 1.88 -4.30
C GLY A 53 -11.19 0.76 -3.26
N CYS A 54 -10.11 0.19 -2.73
CA CYS A 54 -10.13 -0.91 -1.76
C CYS A 54 -9.72 -0.46 -0.36
N ALA A 55 -10.48 0.48 0.21
CA ALA A 55 -10.19 1.10 1.51
C ALA A 55 -10.06 0.09 2.67
N GLU A 56 -10.84 -0.99 2.65
CA GLU A 56 -10.77 -2.04 3.68
C GLU A 56 -9.39 -2.71 3.74
N LYS A 57 -8.77 -2.97 2.58
CA LYS A 57 -7.43 -3.56 2.52
C LYS A 57 -6.35 -2.55 2.87
N ALA A 58 -6.52 -1.28 2.49
CA ALA A 58 -5.63 -0.20 2.95
C ALA A 58 -5.60 -0.13 4.49
N GLN A 59 -6.78 -0.19 5.13
CA GLN A 59 -6.90 -0.24 6.59
C GLN A 59 -6.23 -1.48 7.18
N LYS A 60 -6.39 -2.67 6.58
CA LYS A 60 -5.71 -3.88 7.07
C LYS A 60 -4.18 -3.71 7.06
N VAL A 61 -3.61 -3.23 5.95
CA VAL A 61 -2.17 -2.96 5.86
C VAL A 61 -1.73 -1.93 6.91
N PHE A 62 -2.51 -0.88 7.13
CA PHE A 62 -2.22 0.09 8.18
C PHE A 62 -2.09 -0.55 9.58
N HIS A 63 -2.93 -1.55 9.90
CA HIS A 63 -2.85 -2.27 11.16
C HIS A 63 -1.64 -3.23 11.24
N GLU A 64 -1.17 -3.75 10.10
CA GLU A 64 0.03 -4.60 10.00
C GLU A 64 1.35 -3.83 10.19
N ILE A 65 1.37 -2.53 9.90
CA ILE A 65 2.58 -1.69 10.06
C ILE A 65 2.86 -1.43 11.55
N CYS A 66 3.98 -1.96 12.05
CA CYS A 66 4.40 -1.84 13.46
C CYS A 66 4.82 -0.41 13.85
N GLN A 67 5.62 0.27 13.03
CA GLN A 67 6.02 1.66 13.24
C GLN A 67 5.38 2.51 12.18
N ARG A 68 4.59 3.52 12.57
CA ARG A 68 3.87 4.39 11.63
C ARG A 68 4.50 5.77 11.66
N ASP A 69 4.78 6.33 10.50
CA ASP A 69 5.33 7.67 10.37
C ASP A 69 4.24 8.68 10.00
N LYS A 70 4.64 9.95 9.83
CA LYS A 70 3.72 11.02 9.42
C LYS A 70 3.05 10.72 8.08
N PHE A 71 3.76 10.06 7.16
CA PHE A 71 3.23 9.69 5.86
C PHE A 71 2.15 8.62 5.99
N THR A 72 2.34 7.60 6.82
CA THR A 72 1.34 6.55 7.06
C THR A 72 -0.02 7.14 7.48
N TRP A 73 -0.02 8.06 8.45
CA TRP A 73 -1.25 8.71 8.90
C TRP A 73 -1.85 9.65 7.85
N THR A 74 -1.00 10.38 7.12
CA THR A 74 -1.44 11.28 6.04
C THR A 74 -2.12 10.49 4.93
N SER A 75 -1.55 9.36 4.52
CA SER A 75 -2.13 8.47 3.51
C SER A 75 -3.49 7.91 3.93
N MET A 76 -3.68 7.61 5.22
CA MET A 76 -5.00 7.20 5.73
C MET A 76 -6.04 8.31 5.62
N VAL A 77 -5.72 9.51 6.09
CA VAL A 77 -6.67 10.64 6.06
C VAL A 77 -7.04 11.01 4.63
N VAL A 78 -6.06 11.15 3.74
CA VAL A 78 -6.29 11.46 2.32
C VAL A 78 -7.04 10.33 1.63
N GLY A 79 -6.66 9.09 1.88
CA GLY A 79 -7.29 7.91 1.30
C GLY A 79 -8.76 7.80 1.67
N LEU A 80 -9.10 7.95 2.95
CA LEU A 80 -10.47 7.92 3.46
C LEU A 80 -11.30 9.08 2.89
N ALA A 81 -10.78 10.30 2.89
CA ALA A 81 -11.46 11.46 2.33
C ALA A 81 -11.79 11.26 0.84
N ASN A 82 -10.82 10.76 0.06
CA ASN A 82 -11.00 10.49 -1.38
C ASN A 82 -11.99 9.36 -1.66
N ASN A 83 -12.18 8.44 -0.71
CA ASN A 83 -13.13 7.33 -0.82
C ASN A 83 -14.49 7.62 -0.15
N GLY A 84 -14.72 8.85 0.34
CA GLY A 84 -15.97 9.24 1.00
C GLY A 84 -16.18 8.60 2.38
N GLN A 85 -15.10 8.22 3.06
CA GLN A 85 -15.09 7.53 4.36
C GLN A 85 -14.41 8.37 5.46
N GLY A 86 -14.29 9.69 5.25
CA GLY A 86 -13.69 10.65 6.18
C GLY A 86 -14.69 11.40 7.04
#